data_AF-A0A1Y1Y9T9-F1
#
_entry.id   AF-A0A1Y1Y9T9-F1
#
_cell.length_a   1.000
_cell.length_b   1.000
_cell.length_c   1.000
_cell.angle_alpha   90.00
_cell.angle_beta   90.00
_cell.angle_gamma   90.00
#
_symmetry.space_group_name_H-M   'P 1'
#
loop_
_entity.id
_entity.type
_entity.pdbx_description
1 polymer ?
#
loop_
_entity_poly.entity_id
_entity_poly.type
_entity_poly.pdbx_seq_one_letter_code
_entity_poly.pdbx_strand_id
1 'polypeptide(L)'
;NQQQSPPLLHLPPEIREKIFAYALGGETIHNSRGTIPVFTRRNAQRNQRSSPLLRLPPEPNNCTALLLVCRQTYSETGLMPYHLNIFEYDNAIYFTGWLNALKIAQRKAIAKIHV
;
A
#
# COMPACT_ATOMS: atom_id res chain seq x y z
N ASN A 1 -20.03 -25.91 11.29
CA ASN A 1 -19.34 -24.96 10.38
C ASN A 1 -17.93 -24.71 10.89
N GLN A 2 -16.98 -25.53 10.45
CA GLN A 2 -15.57 -25.42 10.80
C GLN A 2 -14.98 -24.21 10.06
N GLN A 3 -14.59 -23.16 10.78
CA GLN A 3 -13.79 -22.06 10.22
C GLN A 3 -12.41 -22.63 9.89
N GLN A 4 -12.21 -23.09 8.66
CA GLN A 4 -10.90 -23.42 8.14
C GLN A 4 -10.06 -22.13 8.17
N SER A 5 -9.02 -22.11 8.99
CA SER A 5 -7.99 -21.06 8.93
C SER A 5 -7.48 -20.97 7.50
N PRO A 6 -7.39 -19.77 6.90
CA PRO A 6 -7.06 -19.62 5.48
C PRO A 6 -5.70 -20.26 5.18
N PRO A 7 -5.56 -21.01 4.07
CA PRO A 7 -4.39 -21.85 3.78
C PRO A 7 -3.06 -21.09 3.78
N LEU A 8 -3.10 -19.78 3.49
CA LEU A 8 -1.95 -18.90 3.54
C LEU A 8 -1.33 -18.77 4.94
N LEU A 9 -2.15 -18.84 6.01
CA LEU A 9 -1.68 -18.69 7.39
C LEU A 9 -1.07 -19.98 7.97
N HIS A 10 -1.25 -21.12 7.30
CA HIS A 10 -0.58 -22.38 7.67
C HIS A 10 0.86 -22.46 7.14
N LEU A 11 1.23 -21.60 6.19
CA LEU A 11 2.60 -21.55 5.68
C LEU A 11 3.53 -20.97 6.73
N PRO A 12 4.80 -21.40 6.80
CA PRO A 12 5.82 -20.78 7.63
C PRO A 12 5.96 -19.27 7.32
N PRO A 13 6.31 -18.44 8.33
CA PRO A 13 6.47 -17.00 8.15
C PRO A 13 7.35 -16.60 6.95
N GLU A 14 8.42 -17.36 6.69
CA GLU A 14 9.38 -17.09 5.62
C GLU A 14 8.75 -17.24 4.23
N ILE A 15 7.82 -18.19 4.08
CA ILE A 15 7.09 -18.38 2.82
C ILE A 15 6.04 -17.30 2.64
N ARG A 16 5.34 -16.93 3.73
CA ARG A 16 4.36 -15.85 3.70
C ARG A 16 5.03 -14.53 3.32
N GLU A 17 6.18 -14.21 3.92
CA GLU A 17 6.95 -13.01 3.62
C GLU A 17 7.31 -12.94 2.13
N LYS A 18 7.78 -14.04 1.52
CA LYS A 18 8.06 -14.08 0.07
C LYS A 18 6.82 -13.81 -0.77
N ILE A 19 5.70 -14.47 -0.46
CA ILE A 19 4.43 -14.25 -1.17
C ILE A 19 3.99 -12.79 -1.05
N PHE A 20 4.07 -12.23 0.15
CA PHE A 20 3.70 -10.84 0.40
C PHE A 20 4.64 -9.86 -0.29
N ALA A 21 5.94 -10.15 -0.34
CA ALA A 21 6.91 -9.33 -1.06
C ALA A 21 6.58 -9.29 -2.56
N TYR A 22 6.21 -10.41 -3.16
CA TYR A 22 5.76 -10.44 -4.56
C TYR A 22 4.41 -9.75 -4.78
N ALA A 23 3.49 -9.83 -3.81
CA ALA A 23 2.16 -9.23 -3.95
C ALA A 23 2.12 -7.72 -3.66
N LEU A 24 3.04 -7.23 -2.83
CA LEU A 24 3.03 -5.86 -2.29
C LEU A 24 4.22 -5.01 -2.73
N GLY A 25 5.19 -5.59 -3.43
CA GLY A 25 6.50 -5.01 -3.72
C GLY A 25 6.91 -5.15 -5.18
N GLY A 26 8.04 -4.52 -5.53
CA GLY A 26 8.62 -4.61 -6.88
C GLY A 26 8.03 -3.62 -7.90
N GLU A 27 7.11 -2.77 -7.47
CA GLU A 27 6.42 -1.82 -8.33
C GLU A 27 7.02 -0.41 -8.25
N THR A 28 6.91 0.32 -9.37
CA THR A 28 7.16 1.77 -9.40
C THR A 28 5.82 2.50 -9.42
N ILE A 29 5.58 3.27 -8.36
CA ILE A 29 4.29 3.91 -8.10
C ILE A 29 4.40 5.37 -8.51
N HIS A 30 3.95 5.66 -9.74
CA HIS A 30 3.91 7.01 -10.29
C HIS A 30 2.67 7.77 -9.77
N ASN A 31 2.89 8.94 -9.15
CA ASN A 31 1.81 9.81 -8.67
C ASN A 31 1.84 11.16 -9.37
N SER A 32 1.23 11.22 -10.55
CA SER A 32 1.22 12.41 -11.41
C SER A 32 -0.08 13.24 -11.37
N ARG A 33 -1.11 12.80 -10.63
CA ARG A 33 -2.44 13.46 -10.62
C ARG A 33 -3.04 13.69 -9.23
N GLY A 34 -2.22 13.76 -8.20
CA GLY A 34 -2.69 13.89 -6.82
C GLY A 34 -3.40 12.64 -6.29
N THR A 35 -3.34 11.52 -7.01
CA THR A 35 -3.71 10.21 -6.48
C THR A 35 -2.74 9.88 -5.35
N ILE A 36 -3.25 9.75 -4.14
CA ILE A 36 -2.46 9.34 -2.99
C ILE A 36 -2.38 7.81 -3.04
N PRO A 37 -1.18 7.20 -3.03
CA PRO A 37 -1.05 5.75 -2.90
C PRO A 37 -1.89 5.24 -1.74
N VAL A 38 -2.90 4.43 -2.05
CA VAL A 38 -3.90 4.00 -1.09
C VAL A 38 -3.39 2.77 -0.33
N PHE A 39 -2.40 2.95 0.56
CA PHE A 39 -1.94 1.87 1.46
C PHE A 39 -2.74 1.75 2.75
N THR A 40 -3.73 2.63 2.95
CA THR A 40 -4.57 2.60 4.15
C THR A 40 -6.03 2.84 3.80
N ARG A 41 -6.93 2.17 4.55
CA ARG A 41 -8.39 2.31 4.42
C ARG A 41 -8.86 3.77 4.52
N ARG A 42 -8.21 4.58 5.38
CA ARG A 42 -8.52 6.00 5.57
C ARG A 42 -8.17 6.83 4.31
N ASN A 43 -7.07 6.52 3.65
CA ASN A 43 -6.67 7.18 2.40
C ASN A 43 -7.59 6.77 1.23
N ALA A 44 -8.08 5.53 1.23
CA ALA A 44 -9.07 5.05 0.25
C ALA A 44 -10.35 5.88 0.30
N GLN A 45 -10.88 6.08 1.51
CA GLN A 45 -12.11 6.85 1.74
C GLN A 45 -11.92 8.35 1.47
N ARG A 46 -10.73 8.91 1.75
CA ARG A 46 -10.43 10.31 1.45
C ARG A 46 -10.42 10.57 -0.06
N ASN A 47 -9.75 9.71 -0.83
CA ASN A 47 -9.68 9.85 -2.29
C ASN A 47 -11.06 9.79 -2.96
N GLN A 48 -11.98 8.94 -2.47
CA GLN A 48 -13.36 8.86 -2.97
C GLN A 48 -14.18 10.13 -2.76
N ARG A 49 -13.87 10.92 -1.71
CA ARG A 49 -14.61 12.16 -1.39
C ARG A 49 -14.07 13.39 -2.10
N SER A 50 -12.81 13.38 -2.53
CA SER A 50 -12.11 14.58 -2.99
C SER A 50 -12.25 14.87 -4.48
N SER A 51 -12.66 13.92 -5.33
CA SER A 51 -13.03 14.22 -6.72
C SER A 51 -13.78 13.06 -7.40
N PRO A 52 -14.89 13.31 -8.13
CA PRO A 52 -15.56 12.30 -8.96
C PRO A 52 -14.69 11.79 -10.12
N LEU A 53 -13.64 12.54 -10.51
CA LEU A 53 -12.63 12.15 -11.51
C LEU A 53 -11.44 11.42 -10.90
N LEU A 54 -11.32 11.40 -9.55
CA LEU A 54 -10.45 10.51 -8.78
C LEU A 54 -11.20 9.22 -8.40
N ARG A 55 -12.20 8.81 -9.22
CA ARG A 55 -12.47 7.38 -9.35
C ARG A 55 -11.11 6.74 -9.60
N LEU A 56 -10.71 5.84 -8.70
CA LEU A 56 -9.53 5.01 -8.89
C LEU A 56 -9.47 4.64 -10.38
N PRO A 57 -8.32 4.79 -11.06
CA PRO A 57 -8.21 4.30 -12.43
C PRO A 57 -8.83 2.88 -12.49
N PRO A 58 -9.49 2.51 -13.59
CA PRO A 58 -10.25 1.25 -13.69
C PRO A 58 -9.44 0.00 -13.31
N GLU A 59 -8.12 0.12 -13.25
CA GLU A 59 -7.22 -0.78 -12.53
C GLU A 59 -6.88 -0.21 -11.14
N PRO A 60 -7.70 -0.44 -10.10
CA PRO A 60 -7.21 -0.27 -8.75
C PRO A 60 -6.11 -1.32 -8.59
N ASN A 61 -4.86 -0.87 -8.56
CA ASN A 61 -3.74 -1.64 -8.03
C ASN A 61 -4.15 -2.10 -6.62
N ASN A 62 -4.77 -3.28 -6.56
CA ASN A 62 -5.30 -3.96 -5.37
C ASN A 62 -4.16 -4.45 -4.46
N CYS A 63 -2.94 -3.90 -4.66
CA CYS A 63 -1.75 -4.10 -3.87
C CYS A 63 -1.97 -3.85 -2.38
N THR A 64 -3.12 -3.36 -1.94
CA THR A 64 -3.42 -3.09 -0.53
C THR A 64 -4.65 -3.80 -0.02
N ALA A 65 -5.38 -4.51 -0.90
CA ALA A 65 -6.49 -5.36 -0.51
C ALA A 65 -6.04 -6.43 0.50
N LEU A 66 -4.83 -6.95 0.33
CA LEU A 66 -4.20 -7.93 1.22
C LEU A 66 -3.98 -7.37 2.64
N LEU A 67 -3.70 -6.07 2.79
CA LEU A 67 -3.55 -5.40 4.09
C LEU A 67 -4.88 -5.27 4.85
N LEU A 68 -6.01 -5.44 4.16
CA LEU A 68 -7.35 -5.22 4.72
C LEU A 68 -8.04 -6.53 5.14
N VAL A 69 -7.47 -7.70 4.83
CA VAL A 69 -8.11 -9.00 5.07
C VAL A 69 -8.14 -9.36 6.56
N CYS A 70 -6.99 -9.30 7.25
CA CYS A 70 -6.91 -9.63 8.67
C CYS A 70 -5.78 -8.90 9.40
N ARG A 71 -5.86 -8.87 10.74
CA ARG A 71 -4.88 -8.19 11.61
C ARG A 71 -3.46 -8.78 11.49
N GLN A 72 -3.35 -10.09 11.28
CA GLN A 72 -2.06 -10.79 11.20
C GLN A 72 -1.31 -10.37 9.93
N THR A 73 -1.98 -10.40 8.79
CA THR A 73 -1.39 -9.93 7.53
C THR A 73 -1.00 -8.47 7.64
N TYR A 74 -1.84 -7.62 8.23
CA TYR A 74 -1.49 -6.22 8.45
C TYR A 74 -0.23 -6.05 9.32
N SER A 75 -0.10 -6.80 10.41
CA SER A 75 1.09 -6.71 11.27
C SER A 75 2.36 -7.18 10.58
N GLU A 76 2.27 -8.21 9.73
CA GLU A 76 3.41 -8.75 9.00
C GLU A 76 3.83 -7.83 7.83
N THR A 77 2.86 -7.21 7.16
CA THR A 77 3.09 -6.64 5.83
C THR A 77 2.84 -5.14 5.69
N GLY A 78 2.30 -4.47 6.71
CA GLY A 78 1.85 -3.08 6.60
C GLY A 78 2.92 -2.05 6.24
N LEU A 79 4.21 -2.42 6.35
CA LEU A 79 5.35 -1.59 5.93
C LEU A 79 5.97 -2.04 4.59
N MET A 80 5.68 -3.25 4.11
CA MET A 80 6.24 -3.80 2.88
C MET A 80 5.99 -2.90 1.66
N PRO A 81 4.79 -2.30 1.45
CA PRO A 81 4.59 -1.42 0.31
C PRO A 81 5.50 -0.19 0.29
N TYR A 82 6.01 0.24 1.44
CA TYR A 82 6.91 1.40 1.53
C TYR A 82 8.37 1.01 1.30
N HIS A 83 8.78 -0.17 1.77
CA HIS A 83 10.17 -0.62 1.66
C HIS A 83 10.47 -1.29 0.31
N LEU A 84 9.49 -1.96 -0.28
CA LEU A 84 9.69 -2.79 -1.47
C LEU A 84 9.33 -2.10 -2.80
N ASN A 85 8.75 -0.89 -2.76
CA ASN A 85 8.37 -0.14 -3.97
C ASN A 85 9.18 1.14 -4.12
N ILE A 86 9.19 1.64 -5.35
CA ILE A 86 9.76 2.94 -5.72
C ILE A 86 8.63 3.93 -5.83
N PHE A 87 8.78 5.10 -5.21
CA PHE A 87 7.80 6.18 -5.29
C PHE A 87 8.27 7.28 -6.24
N GLU A 88 7.50 7.52 -7.29
CA GLU A 88 7.78 8.54 -8.29
C GLU A 88 6.78 9.68 -8.24
N TYR A 89 7.30 10.89 -8.11
CA TYR A 89 6.52 12.13 -8.06
C TYR A 89 7.04 13.12 -9.08
N ASP A 90 6.14 13.73 -9.84
CA ASP A 90 6.42 14.83 -10.78
C ASP A 90 6.06 16.21 -10.19
N ASN A 91 5.45 16.24 -9.00
CA ASN A 91 4.88 17.42 -8.39
C ASN A 91 5.16 17.47 -6.89
N ALA A 92 5.88 18.52 -6.47
CA ALA A 92 6.29 18.74 -5.09
C ALA A 92 5.12 18.92 -4.10
N ILE A 93 3.98 19.46 -4.54
CA ILE A 93 2.80 19.64 -3.68
C ILE A 93 2.18 18.29 -3.33
N TYR A 94 2.06 17.39 -4.31
CA TYR A 94 1.53 16.04 -4.06
C TYR A 94 2.49 15.19 -3.25
N PHE A 95 3.80 15.32 -3.50
CA PHE A 95 4.82 14.65 -2.71
C PHE A 95 4.78 15.05 -1.22
N THR A 96 4.78 16.35 -0.94
CA THR A 96 4.73 16.88 0.43
C THR A 96 3.42 16.52 1.14
N GLY A 97 2.29 16.60 0.42
CA GLY A 97 0.99 16.20 0.95
C GLY A 97 0.91 14.71 1.32
N TRP A 98 1.50 13.84 0.49
CA TRP A 98 1.61 12.41 0.79
C TRP A 98 2.53 12.14 1.97
N LEU A 99 3.76 12.70 1.98
CA LEU A 99 4.71 12.52 3.08
C LEU A 99 4.12 12.93 4.44
N ASN A 100 3.37 14.02 4.48
CA ASN A 100 2.73 14.50 5.71
C ASN A 100 1.60 13.58 6.18
N ALA A 101 0.93 12.86 5.27
CA ALA A 101 -0.13 11.92 5.61
C ALA A 101 0.41 10.59 6.18
N LEU A 102 1.70 10.29 6.01
CA LEU A 102 2.30 9.04 6.48
C LEU A 102 2.62 9.07 7.98
N LYS A 103 2.42 7.92 8.64
CA LYS A 103 2.93 7.69 10.00
C LYS A 103 4.45 7.68 10.00
N ILE A 104 5.05 7.99 11.15
CA ILE A 104 6.52 8.00 11.32
C ILE A 104 7.15 6.67 10.90
N ALA A 105 6.56 5.55 11.30
CA ALA A 105 7.05 4.21 10.92
C ALA A 105 7.00 3.97 9.40
N GLN A 106 5.97 4.49 8.72
CA GLN A 106 5.85 4.36 7.26
C GLN A 106 6.89 5.20 6.54
N ARG A 107 7.12 6.44 7.01
CA ARG A 107 8.18 7.32 6.44
C ARG A 107 9.56 6.69 6.57
N LYS A 108 9.87 6.11 7.73
CA LYS A 108 11.15 5.42 7.98
C LYS A 108 11.33 4.16 7.12
N ALA A 109 10.23 3.52 6.72
CA ALA A 109 10.27 2.32 5.89
C ALA A 109 10.51 2.62 4.41
N ILE A 110 10.37 3.88 3.95
CA ILE A 110 10.57 4.23 2.54
C ILE A 110 12.03 4.02 2.16
N ALA A 111 12.26 3.17 1.16
CA ALA A 111 13.61 2.86 0.68
C ALA A 111 14.04 3.72 -0.52
N LYS A 112 13.12 4.00 -1.46
CA LYS A 112 13.44 4.62 -2.75
C LYS A 112 12.39 5.65 -3.15
N ILE A 113 12.84 6.86 -3.49
CA ILE A 113 12.00 7.96 -3.97
C ILE A 113 12.71 8.63 -5.13
N HIS A 114 11.98 8.91 -6.20
CA HIS A 114 12.38 9.79 -7.29
C HIS A 114 11.42 10.99 -7.31
N VAL A 115 11.97 12.20 -7.29
CA VAL A 115 11.25 13.49 -7.26
C VAL A 115 11.79 14.38 -8.37
#